data_AF-A0A496VMZ4-F1
#
_entry.id   AF-A0A496VMZ4-F1
#
_cell.length_a   1.000
_cell.length_b   1.000
_cell.length_c   1.000
_cell.angle_alpha   90.00
_cell.angle_beta   90.00
_cell.angle_gamma   90.00
#
_symmetry.space_group_name_H-M   'P 1'
#
loop_
_entity.id
_entity.type
_entity.pdbx_description
1 polymer ?
#
loop_
_entity_poly.entity_id
_entity_poly.type
_entity_poly.pdbx_seq_one_letter_code
_entity_poly.pdbx_strand_id
1 'polypeptide(L)'
;KVTEFCKVAVIAPPQAAGLGDFKSQADILAACGLCEFHYYTTAFQGQNLMTEMAAAFKKLHDVHHSQSYDAIVMIRGGGGKADLFQLNEYEIVKAVCTAQLPVIVGIGHERDQTLLDEVAHLACHTPSLVITHIAGTIIQNARNAKQDWQNARKLASEKLNQAKSNNERQMALIREQAVRRIGEQRNKLTVLMQTVSNASQTQLNQAHHQIKLLMEQVLLGDPKRILKRGYAIVRNRENKIMTRKTVAQKQASLIIEFQDGLLNCERSPEAKAIE
;
A
#
# COMPACT_ATOMS: atom_id res chain seq x y z
N LYS A 1 -29.19 22.75 15.93
CA LYS A 1 -30.30 22.34 15.02
C LYS A 1 -30.63 20.91 15.38
N VAL A 2 -31.89 20.59 15.65
CA VAL A 2 -32.32 19.19 15.79
C VAL A 2 -32.09 18.54 14.44
N THR A 3 -31.29 17.48 14.40
CA THR A 3 -30.97 16.80 13.15
C THR A 3 -31.73 15.50 13.01
N GLU A 4 -32.19 14.88 14.10
CA GLU A 4 -32.84 13.58 14.10
C GLU A 4 -34.13 13.60 14.93
N PHE A 5 -35.07 12.74 14.59
CA PHE A 5 -36.34 12.57 15.29
C PHE A 5 -36.65 11.08 15.42
N CYS A 6 -36.01 10.43 16.39
CA CYS A 6 -36.25 9.04 16.77
C CYS A 6 -37.28 8.95 17.90
N LYS A 7 -37.22 9.86 18.88
CA LYS A 7 -38.17 9.93 20.01
C LYS A 7 -38.56 11.37 20.30
N VAL A 8 -39.85 11.66 20.21
CA VAL A 8 -40.39 13.00 20.40
C VAL A 8 -41.41 13.03 21.54
N ALA A 9 -41.18 13.95 22.47
CA ALA A 9 -42.15 14.27 23.51
C ALA A 9 -43.18 15.26 22.98
N VAL A 10 -44.47 14.99 23.12
CA VAL A 10 -45.54 15.87 22.63
C VAL A 10 -46.39 16.37 23.79
N ILE A 11 -46.34 17.66 24.08
CA ILE A 11 -47.22 18.34 25.04
C ILE A 11 -48.43 18.87 24.27
N ALA A 12 -49.62 18.36 24.59
CA ALA A 12 -50.86 18.70 23.90
C ALA A 12 -52.08 18.65 24.84
N PRO A 13 -53.13 19.44 24.60
CA PRO A 13 -54.36 19.31 25.36
C PRO A 13 -55.15 18.06 24.95
N PRO A 14 -56.02 17.53 25.84
CA PRO A 14 -56.71 16.25 25.64
C PRO A 14 -57.64 16.22 24.42
N GLN A 15 -58.15 17.38 23.98
CA GLN A 15 -59.04 17.54 22.81
C GLN A 15 -58.60 18.71 21.92
N ALA A 16 -57.36 18.67 21.43
CA ALA A 16 -56.85 19.67 20.49
C ALA A 16 -57.47 19.50 19.08
N ALA A 17 -58.14 20.53 18.56
CA ALA A 17 -58.55 20.59 17.15
C ALA A 17 -57.32 20.69 16.22
N GLY A 18 -56.96 19.61 15.55
CA GLY A 18 -55.71 19.50 14.76
C GLY A 18 -54.70 18.49 15.31
N LEU A 19 -54.95 17.96 16.52
CA LEU A 19 -54.23 16.79 17.02
C LEU A 19 -54.48 15.56 16.13
N GLY A 20 -55.65 15.46 15.50
CA GLY A 20 -55.97 14.40 14.55
C GLY A 20 -55.02 14.37 13.35
N ASP A 21 -54.78 15.51 12.71
CA ASP A 21 -53.87 15.61 11.57
C ASP A 21 -52.42 15.31 11.99
N PHE A 22 -51.96 15.89 13.10
CA PHE A 22 -50.64 15.59 13.67
C PHE A 22 -50.50 14.09 13.94
N LYS A 23 -51.48 13.51 14.63
CA LYS A 23 -51.46 12.12 15.04
C LYS A 23 -51.54 11.16 13.85
N SER A 24 -52.29 11.50 12.80
CA SER A 24 -52.38 10.66 11.60
C SER A 24 -51.02 10.41 10.95
N GLN A 25 -50.18 11.45 10.84
CA GLN A 25 -48.83 11.32 10.30
C GLN A 25 -47.84 10.74 11.33
N ALA A 26 -47.98 11.12 12.61
CA ALA A 26 -47.15 10.57 13.69
C ALA A 26 -47.34 9.06 13.83
N ASP A 27 -48.58 8.56 13.73
CA ASP A 27 -48.91 7.14 13.78
C ASP A 27 -48.31 6.38 12.60
N ILE A 28 -48.26 6.99 11.39
CA ILE A 28 -47.57 6.40 10.22
C ILE A 28 -46.06 6.28 10.51
N LEU A 29 -45.43 7.34 11.02
CA LEU A 29 -44.00 7.31 11.35
C LEU A 29 -43.69 6.28 12.45
N ALA A 30 -44.54 6.19 13.47
CA ALA A 30 -44.42 5.22 14.56
C ALA A 30 -44.63 3.78 14.07
N ALA A 31 -45.63 3.53 13.22
CA ALA A 31 -45.89 2.22 12.64
C ALA A 31 -44.74 1.74 11.74
N CYS A 32 -44.06 2.67 11.07
CA CYS A 32 -42.84 2.37 10.32
C CYS A 32 -41.59 2.23 11.20
N GLY A 33 -41.70 2.44 12.52
CA GLY A 33 -40.55 2.41 13.45
C GLY A 33 -39.56 3.55 13.22
N LEU A 34 -39.99 4.65 12.58
CA LEU A 34 -39.14 5.79 12.24
C LEU A 34 -39.06 6.82 13.36
N CYS A 35 -40.15 7.02 14.10
CA CYS A 35 -40.19 7.95 15.23
C CYS A 35 -41.23 7.51 16.26
N GLU A 36 -40.86 7.50 17.54
CA GLU A 36 -41.73 7.22 18.68
C GLU A 36 -42.26 8.54 19.26
N PHE A 37 -43.56 8.63 19.56
CA PHE A 37 -44.19 9.83 20.10
C PHE A 37 -44.79 9.56 21.49
N HIS A 38 -44.30 10.28 22.50
CA HIS A 38 -44.81 10.19 23.87
C HIS A 38 -45.65 11.41 24.21
N TYR A 39 -46.94 11.22 24.45
CA TYR A 39 -47.88 12.31 24.68
C TYR A 39 -48.02 12.65 26.18
N TYR A 40 -47.91 13.93 26.49
CA TYR A 40 -48.07 14.53 27.80
C TYR A 40 -49.27 15.47 27.75
N THR A 41 -50.37 15.04 28.34
CA THR A 41 -51.62 15.81 28.32
C THR A 41 -51.56 16.97 29.30
N THR A 42 -51.82 18.19 28.82
CA THR A 42 -51.79 19.43 29.61
C THR A 42 -52.85 20.38 29.08
N ALA A 43 -53.64 21.00 29.94
CA ALA A 43 -54.57 22.06 29.53
C ALA A 43 -53.77 23.29 29.05
N PHE A 44 -54.13 23.84 27.89
CA PHE A 44 -53.52 25.08 27.35
C PHE A 44 -54.32 26.34 27.72
N GLN A 45 -55.30 26.20 28.61
CA GLN A 45 -56.19 27.25 29.06
C GLN A 45 -56.72 26.96 30.47
N GLY A 46 -57.07 28.02 31.19
CA GLY A 46 -57.73 27.95 32.49
C GLY A 46 -56.77 28.08 33.67
N GLN A 47 -57.34 28.09 34.88
CA GLN A 47 -56.62 28.42 36.12
C GLN A 47 -55.50 27.43 36.48
N ASN A 48 -55.55 26.20 35.97
CA ASN A 48 -54.57 25.13 36.26
C ASN A 48 -53.43 25.04 35.24
N LEU A 49 -53.44 25.85 34.17
CA LEU A 49 -52.45 25.83 33.08
C LEU A 49 -51.00 25.79 33.60
N MET A 50 -50.66 26.70 34.51
CA MET A 50 -49.29 26.87 35.01
C MET A 50 -48.81 25.62 35.76
N THR A 51 -49.67 25.07 36.61
CA THR A 51 -49.36 23.88 37.42
C THR A 51 -49.20 22.64 36.56
N GLU A 52 -50.10 22.44 35.59
CA GLU A 52 -50.04 21.29 34.69
C GLU A 52 -48.85 21.37 33.73
N MET A 53 -48.55 22.56 33.17
CA MET A 53 -47.41 22.76 32.29
C MET A 53 -46.10 22.55 33.02
N ALA A 54 -45.94 23.11 34.22
CA ALA A 54 -44.76 22.88 35.05
C ALA A 54 -44.58 21.40 35.40
N ALA A 55 -45.67 20.69 35.72
CA ALA A 55 -45.64 19.26 35.97
C ALA A 55 -45.24 18.44 34.72
N ALA A 56 -45.71 18.84 33.53
CA ALA A 56 -45.34 18.19 32.27
C ALA A 56 -43.85 18.35 31.96
N PHE A 57 -43.31 19.57 32.05
CA PHE A 57 -41.87 19.82 31.86
C PHE A 57 -41.01 19.10 32.90
N LYS A 58 -41.43 19.07 34.16
CA LYS A 58 -40.74 18.30 35.21
C LYS A 58 -40.72 16.81 34.89
N LYS A 59 -41.87 16.23 34.55
CA LYS A 59 -41.98 14.81 34.19
C LYS A 59 -41.14 14.49 32.96
N LEU A 60 -41.12 15.38 31.96
CA LEU A 60 -40.27 15.23 30.79
C LEU A 60 -38.79 15.21 31.15
N HIS A 61 -38.36 16.12 32.02
CA HIS A 61 -37.00 16.16 32.49
C HIS A 61 -36.62 14.87 33.24
N ASP A 62 -37.49 14.38 34.12
CA ASP A 62 -37.27 13.15 34.89
C ASP A 62 -37.19 11.92 33.96
N VAL A 63 -38.11 11.81 33.00
CA VAL A 63 -38.13 10.69 32.03
C VAL A 63 -36.94 10.77 31.08
N HIS A 64 -36.53 11.98 30.66
CA HIS A 64 -35.45 12.19 29.71
C HIS A 64 -34.13 11.52 30.15
N HIS A 65 -33.86 11.50 31.44
CA HIS A 65 -32.70 10.82 32.02
C HIS A 65 -32.70 9.30 31.79
N SER A 66 -33.87 8.69 31.67
CA SER A 66 -34.02 7.25 31.42
C SER A 66 -34.35 6.91 29.96
N GLN A 67 -34.96 7.84 29.24
CA GLN A 67 -35.35 7.74 27.84
C GLN A 67 -34.95 9.03 27.12
N SER A 68 -33.89 8.98 26.31
CA SER A 68 -33.45 10.15 25.57
C SER A 68 -34.48 10.53 24.49
N TYR A 69 -34.97 11.76 24.57
CA TYR A 69 -35.83 12.38 23.57
C TYR A 69 -34.96 13.32 22.72
N ASP A 70 -35.33 13.49 21.46
CA ASP A 70 -34.61 14.38 20.54
C ASP A 70 -35.17 15.79 20.56
N ALA A 71 -36.47 15.93 20.82
CA ALA A 71 -37.19 17.20 20.87
C ALA A 71 -38.44 17.15 21.73
N ILE A 72 -38.87 18.32 22.20
CA ILE A 72 -40.18 18.55 22.79
C ILE A 72 -41.04 19.27 21.76
N VAL A 73 -42.24 18.79 21.51
CA VAL A 73 -43.22 19.41 20.64
C VAL A 73 -44.36 19.92 21.50
N MET A 74 -44.64 21.22 21.44
CA MET A 74 -45.81 21.82 22.06
C MET A 74 -46.81 22.17 20.98
N ILE A 75 -47.94 21.48 20.97
CA ILE A 75 -49.00 21.70 19.99
C ILE A 75 -50.31 22.03 20.67
N ARG A 76 -51.00 23.01 20.11
CA ARG A 76 -52.35 23.36 20.50
C ARG A 76 -53.26 23.12 19.30
N GLY A 77 -54.46 22.64 19.57
CA GLY A 77 -55.46 22.50 18.53
C GLY A 77 -56.66 23.42 18.75
N GLY A 78 -56.84 24.38 17.84
CA GLY A 78 -57.97 25.32 17.82
C GLY A 78 -58.21 26.12 19.11
N GLY A 79 -59.19 27.02 19.03
CA GLY A 79 -59.67 27.87 20.13
C GLY A 79 -59.52 29.37 19.85
N GLY A 80 -60.03 30.20 20.75
CA GLY A 80 -60.11 31.64 20.55
C GLY A 80 -58.78 32.35 20.82
N LYS A 81 -58.61 33.56 20.26
CA LYS A 81 -57.41 34.39 20.49
C LYS A 81 -57.13 34.64 21.99
N ALA A 82 -58.18 34.71 22.80
CA ALA A 82 -58.09 34.97 24.24
C ALA A 82 -57.26 33.89 24.98
N ASP A 83 -57.31 32.65 24.52
CA ASP A 83 -56.64 31.52 25.15
C ASP A 83 -55.13 31.51 24.84
N LEU A 84 -54.68 32.19 23.77
CA LEU A 84 -53.25 32.29 23.43
C LEU A 84 -52.49 33.21 24.40
N PHE A 85 -53.18 34.17 25.01
CA PHE A 85 -52.55 35.13 25.92
C PHE A 85 -51.95 34.45 27.15
N GLN A 86 -52.60 33.40 27.68
CA GLN A 86 -52.12 32.67 28.85
C GLN A 86 -50.81 31.90 28.60
N LEU A 87 -50.43 31.69 27.34
CA LEU A 87 -49.17 31.06 26.97
C LEU A 87 -47.99 32.04 26.95
N ASN A 88 -48.27 33.35 27.08
CA ASN A 88 -47.26 34.40 27.22
C ASN A 88 -46.83 34.60 28.69
N GLU A 89 -47.33 33.80 29.62
CA GLU A 89 -46.93 33.87 31.03
C GLU A 89 -45.44 33.55 31.22
N TYR A 90 -44.79 34.32 32.07
CA TYR A 90 -43.34 34.30 32.24
C TYR A 90 -42.79 32.89 32.55
N GLU A 91 -43.45 32.13 33.44
CA GLU A 91 -42.94 30.82 33.83
C GLU A 91 -43.03 29.78 32.69
N ILE A 92 -44.00 29.90 31.78
CA ILE A 92 -44.08 29.00 30.60
C ILE A 92 -42.98 29.34 29.60
N VAL A 93 -42.78 30.62 29.32
CA VAL A 93 -41.70 31.10 28.44
C VAL A 93 -40.34 30.69 29.02
N LYS A 94 -40.14 30.88 30.33
CA LYS A 94 -38.92 30.47 31.04
C LYS A 94 -38.71 28.95 30.97
N ALA A 95 -39.76 28.14 31.12
CA ALA A 95 -39.65 26.68 31.00
C ALA A 95 -39.17 26.27 29.60
N VAL A 96 -39.66 26.92 28.54
CA VAL A 96 -39.19 26.69 27.17
C VAL A 96 -37.74 27.15 26.97
N CYS A 97 -37.39 28.36 27.43
CA CYS A 97 -36.02 28.89 27.32
C CYS A 97 -34.97 28.06 28.06
N THR A 98 -35.36 27.44 29.18
CA THR A 98 -34.47 26.66 30.04
C THR A 98 -34.53 25.16 29.76
N ALA A 99 -35.35 24.74 28.78
CA ALA A 99 -35.47 23.34 28.40
C ALA A 99 -34.13 22.80 27.87
N GLN A 100 -33.76 21.61 28.33
CA GLN A 100 -32.55 20.91 27.86
C GLN A 100 -32.70 20.37 26.43
N LEU A 101 -33.95 20.23 26.00
CA LEU A 101 -34.32 19.73 24.69
C LEU A 101 -34.82 20.87 23.80
N PRO A 102 -34.56 20.80 22.49
CA PRO A 102 -35.10 21.76 21.54
C PRO A 102 -36.63 21.68 21.54
N VAL A 103 -37.27 22.81 21.79
CA VAL A 103 -38.73 22.92 21.81
C VAL A 103 -39.23 23.39 20.45
N ILE A 104 -40.16 22.66 19.86
CA ILE A 104 -40.83 22.99 18.61
C ILE A 104 -42.29 23.32 18.93
N VAL A 105 -42.76 24.49 18.51
CA VAL A 105 -44.11 24.94 18.82
C VAL A 105 -45.00 24.92 17.58
N GLY A 106 -46.25 24.51 17.77
CA GLY A 106 -47.31 24.48 16.76
C GLY A 106 -48.64 24.93 17.36
N ILE A 107 -48.67 26.14 17.91
CA ILE A 107 -49.72 26.58 18.85
C ILE A 107 -50.77 27.53 18.21
N GLY A 108 -50.43 28.29 17.16
CA GLY A 108 -51.31 29.33 16.62
C GLY A 108 -51.09 29.60 15.13
N HIS A 109 -52.07 30.25 14.47
CA HIS A 109 -52.07 30.49 13.02
C HIS A 109 -51.20 31.72 12.67
N GLU A 110 -50.92 31.93 11.39
CA GLU A 110 -50.00 32.95 10.82
C GLU A 110 -50.17 34.40 11.37
N ARG A 111 -51.33 34.74 11.95
CA ARG A 111 -51.64 36.08 12.49
C ARG A 111 -51.53 36.22 14.01
N ASP A 112 -51.38 35.13 14.74
CA ASP A 112 -51.38 35.12 16.20
C ASP A 112 -50.02 34.64 16.72
N GLN A 113 -49.06 35.56 16.85
CA GLN A 113 -47.73 35.29 17.42
C GLN A 113 -47.78 35.32 18.95
N THR A 114 -47.14 34.34 19.56
CA THR A 114 -46.95 34.22 21.01
C THR A 114 -45.47 34.36 21.37
N LEU A 115 -45.15 34.65 22.64
CA LEU A 115 -43.78 34.65 23.13
C LEU A 115 -43.11 33.28 22.94
N LEU A 116 -43.89 32.20 22.92
CA LEU A 116 -43.40 30.86 22.64
C LEU A 116 -42.84 30.71 21.22
N ASP A 117 -43.43 31.39 20.24
CA ASP A 117 -42.93 31.36 18.86
C ASP A 117 -41.57 32.05 18.73
N GLU A 118 -41.31 33.06 19.58
CA GLU A 118 -40.05 33.81 19.60
C GLU A 118 -38.93 33.05 20.33
N VAL A 119 -39.28 32.28 21.37
CA VAL A 119 -38.27 31.57 22.19
C VAL A 119 -38.07 30.10 21.81
N ALA A 120 -38.98 29.51 21.04
CA ALA A 120 -38.85 28.13 20.60
C ALA A 120 -37.65 27.92 19.67
N HIS A 121 -37.13 26.70 19.63
CA HIS A 121 -36.11 26.33 18.66
C HIS A 121 -36.63 26.41 17.22
N LEU A 122 -37.89 26.03 17.04
CA LEU A 122 -38.62 26.15 15.78
C LEU A 122 -40.09 26.46 16.07
N ALA A 123 -40.58 27.54 15.49
CA ALA A 123 -42.00 27.87 15.50
C ALA A 123 -42.65 27.48 14.18
N CYS A 124 -43.76 26.76 14.26
CA CYS A 124 -44.60 26.39 13.14
C CYS A 124 -46.01 26.93 13.36
N HIS A 125 -46.66 27.39 12.30
CA HIS A 125 -48.01 27.99 12.41
C HIS A 125 -49.14 26.97 12.66
N THR A 126 -48.88 25.67 12.61
CA THR A 126 -49.92 24.66 12.90
C THR A 126 -49.28 23.36 13.40
N PRO A 127 -50.02 22.53 14.16
CA PRO A 127 -49.59 21.17 14.46
C PRO A 127 -49.22 20.37 13.20
N SER A 128 -49.99 20.51 12.11
CA SER A 128 -49.76 19.81 10.85
C SER A 128 -48.41 20.19 10.21
N LEU A 129 -47.97 21.45 10.33
CA LEU A 129 -46.65 21.87 9.87
C LEU A 129 -45.52 21.30 10.74
N VAL A 130 -45.74 21.17 12.05
CA VAL A 130 -44.75 20.52 12.94
C VAL A 130 -44.49 19.09 12.51
N ILE A 131 -45.54 18.28 12.33
CA ILE A 131 -45.35 16.88 11.94
C ILE A 131 -44.78 16.75 10.51
N THR A 132 -45.17 17.66 9.61
CA THR A 132 -44.62 17.72 8.25
C THR A 132 -43.13 18.04 8.28
N HIS A 133 -42.68 18.93 9.17
CA HIS A 133 -41.26 19.23 9.36
C HIS A 133 -40.48 18.03 9.89
N ILE A 134 -41.03 17.33 10.90
CA ILE A 134 -40.43 16.11 11.46
C ILE A 134 -40.31 15.03 10.38
N ALA A 135 -41.41 14.70 9.71
CA ALA A 135 -41.44 13.71 8.64
C ALA A 135 -40.49 14.08 7.48
N GLY A 136 -40.50 15.35 7.06
CA GLY A 136 -39.64 15.86 6.01
C GLY A 136 -38.16 15.73 6.37
N THR A 137 -37.79 16.03 7.62
CA THR A 137 -36.42 15.89 8.12
C THR A 137 -35.97 14.43 8.10
N ILE A 138 -36.77 13.51 8.63
CA ILE A 138 -36.48 12.07 8.62
C ILE A 138 -36.27 11.56 7.18
N ILE A 139 -37.19 11.89 6.27
CA ILE A 139 -37.12 11.46 4.87
C ILE A 139 -35.88 12.06 4.18
N GLN A 140 -35.57 13.33 4.44
CA GLN A 140 -34.41 13.98 3.84
C GLN A 140 -33.10 13.37 4.36
N ASN A 141 -32.99 13.07 5.65
CA ASN A 141 -31.84 12.38 6.23
C ASN A 141 -31.65 10.99 5.59
N ALA A 142 -32.74 10.23 5.43
CA ALA A 142 -32.69 8.93 4.77
C ALA A 142 -32.22 9.03 3.31
N ARG A 143 -32.68 10.05 2.57
CA ARG A 143 -32.23 10.32 1.19
C ARG A 143 -30.75 10.69 1.15
N ASN A 144 -30.31 11.57 2.05
CA ASN A 144 -28.91 11.98 2.15
C ASN A 144 -28.02 10.77 2.47
N ALA A 145 -28.38 9.98 3.49
CA ALA A 145 -27.65 8.78 3.87
C ALA A 145 -27.54 7.77 2.71
N LYS A 146 -28.61 7.58 1.94
CA LYS A 146 -28.59 6.73 0.74
C LYS A 146 -27.62 7.27 -0.32
N GLN A 147 -27.65 8.58 -0.58
CA GLN A 147 -26.76 9.20 -1.56
C GLN A 147 -25.29 9.11 -1.11
N ASP A 148 -25.02 9.39 0.16
CA ASP A 148 -23.69 9.31 0.74
C ASP A 148 -23.14 7.89 0.67
N TRP A 149 -23.96 6.88 0.96
CA TRP A 149 -23.58 5.48 0.80
C TRP A 149 -23.26 5.13 -0.67
N GLN A 150 -24.07 5.60 -1.62
CA GLN A 150 -23.81 5.37 -3.05
C GLN A 150 -22.50 6.02 -3.50
N ASN A 151 -22.22 7.24 -3.04
CA ASN A 151 -20.99 7.97 -3.32
C ASN A 151 -19.78 7.25 -2.72
N ALA A 152 -19.86 6.84 -1.45
CA ALA A 152 -18.82 6.09 -0.76
C ALA A 152 -18.52 4.76 -1.47
N ARG A 153 -19.56 4.02 -1.87
CA ARG A 153 -19.42 2.76 -2.61
C ARG A 153 -18.74 2.96 -3.97
N LYS A 154 -19.12 4.00 -4.70
CA LYS A 154 -18.50 4.34 -6.00
C LYS A 154 -17.01 4.64 -5.83
N LEU A 155 -16.66 5.54 -4.90
CA LEU A 155 -15.27 5.91 -4.61
C LEU A 155 -14.44 4.71 -4.18
N ALA A 156 -14.98 3.84 -3.32
CA ALA A 156 -14.30 2.62 -2.88
C ALA A 156 -14.02 1.68 -4.07
N SER A 157 -14.99 1.48 -4.96
CA SER A 157 -14.83 0.66 -6.17
C SER A 157 -13.76 1.23 -7.11
N GLU A 158 -13.79 2.54 -7.35
CA GLU A 158 -12.79 3.22 -8.18
C GLU A 158 -11.38 3.08 -7.60
N LYS A 159 -11.21 3.28 -6.29
CA LYS A 159 -9.91 3.10 -5.61
C LYS A 159 -9.43 1.66 -5.67
N LEU A 160 -10.32 0.69 -5.51
CA LEU A 160 -9.97 -0.73 -5.61
C LEU A 160 -9.51 -1.09 -7.03
N ASN A 161 -10.22 -0.63 -8.05
CA ASN A 161 -9.86 -0.87 -9.45
C ASN A 161 -8.53 -0.20 -9.82
N GLN A 162 -8.30 1.03 -9.34
CA GLN A 162 -7.01 1.71 -9.51
C GLN A 162 -5.87 0.93 -8.85
N ALA A 163 -6.04 0.50 -7.60
CA ALA A 163 -5.03 -0.28 -6.89
C ALA A 163 -4.73 -1.61 -7.59
N LYS A 164 -5.77 -2.31 -8.06
CA LYS A 164 -5.63 -3.55 -8.82
C LYS A 164 -4.84 -3.35 -10.11
N SER A 165 -5.21 -2.34 -10.92
CA SER A 165 -4.52 -2.03 -12.17
C SER A 165 -3.06 -1.62 -11.95
N ASN A 166 -2.79 -0.84 -10.89
CA ASN A 166 -1.41 -0.48 -10.54
C ASN A 166 -0.58 -1.69 -10.14
N ASN A 167 -1.17 -2.61 -9.35
CA ASN A 167 -0.49 -3.84 -8.95
C ASN A 167 -0.18 -4.72 -10.17
N GLU A 168 -1.15 -4.91 -11.07
CA GLU A 168 -0.96 -5.66 -12.32
C GLU A 168 0.17 -5.05 -13.17
N ARG A 169 0.21 -3.71 -13.28
CA ARG A 169 1.29 -3.00 -13.99
C ARG A 169 2.65 -3.20 -13.32
N GLN A 170 2.74 -3.08 -11.99
CA GLN A 170 3.99 -3.31 -11.26
C GLN A 170 4.47 -4.75 -11.40
N MET A 171 3.58 -5.72 -11.30
CA MET A 171 3.88 -7.14 -11.51
C MET A 171 4.38 -7.42 -12.92
N ALA A 172 3.79 -6.79 -13.94
CA ALA A 172 4.26 -6.90 -15.32
C ALA A 172 5.70 -6.35 -15.47
N LEU A 173 5.98 -5.17 -14.90
CA LEU A 173 7.31 -4.56 -14.93
C LEU A 173 8.36 -5.43 -14.21
N ILE A 174 8.03 -5.96 -13.03
CA ILE A 174 8.92 -6.85 -12.27
C ILE A 174 9.25 -8.10 -13.09
N ARG A 175 8.25 -8.71 -13.73
CA ARG A 175 8.45 -9.88 -14.60
C ARG A 175 9.35 -9.56 -15.78
N GLU A 176 9.10 -8.46 -16.47
CA GLU A 176 9.91 -8.03 -17.62
C GLU A 176 11.37 -7.83 -17.21
N GLN A 177 11.61 -7.09 -16.13
CA GLN A 177 12.95 -6.82 -15.61
C GLN A 177 13.66 -8.10 -15.17
N ALA A 178 12.94 -9.02 -14.52
CA ALA A 178 13.50 -10.31 -14.11
C ALA A 178 13.94 -11.15 -15.30
N VAL A 179 13.09 -11.28 -16.34
CA VAL A 179 13.42 -12.02 -17.57
C VAL A 179 14.63 -11.39 -18.26
N ARG A 180 14.64 -10.06 -18.41
CA ARG A 180 15.76 -9.33 -19.00
C ARG A 180 17.07 -9.59 -18.24
N ARG A 181 17.06 -9.45 -16.91
CA ARG A 181 18.24 -9.64 -16.07
C ARG A 181 18.74 -11.08 -16.11
N ILE A 182 17.85 -12.08 -16.11
CA ILE A 182 18.22 -13.49 -16.27
C ILE A 182 18.87 -13.71 -17.65
N GLY A 183 18.30 -13.14 -18.72
CA GLY A 183 18.85 -13.21 -20.07
C GLY A 183 20.25 -12.61 -20.16
N GLU A 184 20.45 -11.41 -19.61
CA GLU A 184 21.77 -10.74 -19.55
C GLU A 184 22.81 -11.58 -18.80
N GLN A 185 22.44 -12.17 -17.66
CA GLN A 185 23.36 -13.01 -16.89
C GLN A 185 23.68 -14.33 -17.59
N ARG A 186 22.71 -14.94 -18.29
CA ARG A 186 22.97 -16.12 -19.14
C ARG A 186 23.95 -15.79 -20.25
N ASN A 187 23.78 -14.67 -20.95
CA ASN A 187 24.70 -14.26 -22.00
C ASN A 187 26.11 -14.01 -21.45
N LYS A 188 26.23 -13.34 -20.30
CA LYS A 188 27.53 -13.16 -19.62
C LYS A 188 28.19 -14.49 -19.27
N LEU A 189 27.43 -15.44 -18.72
CA LEU A 189 27.93 -16.76 -18.38
C LEU A 189 28.44 -17.50 -19.62
N THR A 190 27.68 -17.47 -20.72
CA THR A 190 28.10 -18.08 -22.00
C THR A 190 29.40 -17.47 -22.51
N VAL A 191 29.55 -16.15 -22.48
CA VAL A 191 30.79 -15.47 -22.88
C VAL A 191 31.96 -15.89 -21.99
N LEU A 192 31.79 -15.90 -20.66
CA LEU A 192 32.84 -16.32 -19.72
C LEU A 192 33.25 -17.78 -19.94
N MET A 193 32.29 -18.68 -20.15
CA MET A 193 32.57 -20.08 -20.46
C MET A 193 33.38 -20.22 -21.75
N GLN A 194 33.03 -19.47 -22.80
CA GLN A 194 33.79 -19.46 -24.05
C GLN A 194 35.21 -18.91 -23.85
N THR A 195 35.37 -17.85 -23.05
CA THR A 195 36.69 -17.29 -22.72
C THR A 195 37.56 -18.31 -22.00
N VAL A 196 37.02 -18.99 -20.98
CA VAL A 196 37.75 -20.03 -20.22
C VAL A 196 38.16 -21.19 -21.14
N SER A 197 37.24 -21.66 -22.00
CA SER A 197 37.51 -22.72 -22.96
C SER A 197 38.64 -22.34 -23.93
N ASN A 198 38.53 -21.17 -24.54
CA ASN A 198 39.55 -20.66 -25.48
C ASN A 198 40.90 -20.50 -24.79
N ALA A 199 40.94 -19.87 -23.61
CA ALA A 199 42.18 -19.69 -22.85
C ALA A 199 42.82 -21.02 -22.47
N SER A 200 42.02 -22.02 -22.08
CA SER A 200 42.49 -23.37 -21.77
C SER A 200 43.09 -24.05 -23.00
N GLN A 201 42.43 -23.94 -24.16
CA GLN A 201 42.94 -24.50 -25.41
C GLN A 201 44.25 -23.84 -25.85
N THR A 202 44.33 -22.51 -25.74
CA THR A 202 45.55 -21.75 -26.01
C THR A 202 46.69 -22.20 -25.08
N GLN A 203 46.42 -22.34 -23.78
CA GLN A 203 47.40 -22.80 -22.80
C GLN A 203 47.91 -24.22 -23.10
N LEU A 204 47.01 -25.14 -23.46
CA LEU A 204 47.38 -26.51 -23.83
C LEU A 204 48.22 -26.55 -25.12
N ASN A 205 47.89 -25.72 -26.10
CA ASN A 205 48.66 -25.62 -27.34
C ASN A 205 50.06 -25.03 -27.09
N GLN A 206 50.16 -24.00 -26.24
CA GLN A 206 51.43 -23.41 -25.83
C GLN A 206 52.29 -24.42 -25.07
N ALA A 207 51.71 -25.16 -24.12
CA ALA A 207 52.42 -26.21 -23.39
C ALA A 207 52.93 -27.33 -24.31
N HIS A 208 52.10 -27.80 -25.24
CA HIS A 208 52.52 -28.77 -26.26
C HIS A 208 53.67 -28.26 -27.12
N HIS A 209 53.58 -27.00 -27.56
CA HIS A 209 54.65 -26.40 -28.36
C HIS A 209 55.96 -26.30 -27.57
N GLN A 210 55.88 -25.90 -26.30
CA GLN A 210 57.04 -25.82 -25.42
C GLN A 210 57.71 -27.19 -25.20
N ILE A 211 56.91 -28.24 -24.98
CA ILE A 211 57.41 -29.61 -24.86
C ILE A 211 58.14 -30.03 -26.15
N LYS A 212 57.54 -29.75 -27.32
CA LYS A 212 58.16 -30.08 -28.61
C LYS A 212 59.50 -29.36 -28.80
N LEU A 213 59.57 -28.07 -28.50
CA LEU A 213 60.81 -27.28 -28.59
C LEU A 213 61.89 -27.82 -27.63
N LEU A 214 61.52 -28.10 -26.38
CA LEU A 214 62.45 -28.70 -25.40
C LEU A 214 62.95 -30.08 -25.86
N MET A 215 62.07 -30.91 -26.44
CA MET A 215 62.44 -32.21 -26.97
C MET A 215 63.40 -32.09 -28.16
N GLU A 216 63.17 -31.13 -29.06
CA GLU A 216 64.10 -30.83 -30.16
C GLU A 216 65.46 -30.33 -29.65
N GLN A 217 65.50 -29.50 -28.60
CA GLN A 217 66.74 -29.07 -27.95
C GLN A 217 67.52 -30.23 -27.33
N VAL A 218 66.83 -31.13 -26.60
CA VAL A 218 67.46 -32.34 -26.02
C VAL A 218 68.03 -33.23 -27.13
N LEU A 219 67.28 -33.43 -28.21
CA LEU A 219 67.73 -34.23 -29.35
C LEU A 219 68.91 -33.59 -30.10
N LEU A 220 68.98 -32.26 -30.19
CA LEU A 220 70.12 -31.55 -30.78
C LEU A 220 71.37 -31.64 -29.91
N GLY A 221 71.21 -31.78 -28.59
CA GLY A 221 72.30 -32.03 -27.65
C GLY A 221 72.88 -33.45 -27.68
N ASP A 222 72.24 -34.40 -28.39
CA ASP A 222 72.75 -35.77 -28.53
C ASP A 222 74.00 -35.79 -29.43
N PRO A 223 75.19 -36.16 -28.88
CA PRO A 223 76.43 -36.26 -29.64
C PRO A 223 76.30 -37.14 -30.89
N LYS A 224 75.43 -38.16 -30.88
CA LYS A 224 75.22 -39.05 -32.03
C LYS A 224 74.66 -38.33 -33.25
N ARG A 225 73.84 -37.29 -33.07
CA ARG A 225 73.33 -36.48 -34.20
C ARG A 225 74.39 -35.54 -34.76
N ILE A 226 75.28 -35.04 -33.90
CA ILE A 226 76.45 -34.25 -34.33
C ILE A 226 77.37 -35.12 -35.18
N LEU A 227 77.62 -36.37 -34.76
CA LEU A 227 78.39 -37.35 -35.53
C LEU A 227 77.73 -37.70 -36.88
N LYS A 228 76.40 -37.90 -36.92
CA LYS A 228 75.64 -38.13 -38.17
C LYS A 228 75.68 -36.96 -39.15
N ARG A 229 75.96 -35.74 -38.69
CA ARG A 229 76.13 -34.55 -39.55
C ARG A 229 77.52 -34.46 -40.18
N GLY A 230 78.41 -35.42 -39.93
CA GLY A 230 79.76 -35.48 -40.49
C GLY A 230 80.83 -34.83 -39.61
N TYR A 231 80.50 -34.44 -38.38
CA TYR A 231 81.49 -34.01 -37.40
C TYR A 231 82.09 -35.22 -36.68
N ALA A 232 83.28 -35.06 -36.12
CA ALA A 232 83.93 -36.08 -35.31
C ALA A 232 84.25 -35.53 -33.92
N ILE A 233 84.18 -36.38 -32.89
CA ILE A 233 84.52 -36.00 -31.52
C ILE A 233 85.92 -36.52 -31.21
N VAL A 234 86.82 -35.62 -30.85
CA VAL A 234 88.20 -35.98 -30.50
C VAL A 234 88.30 -36.23 -29.00
N ARG A 235 88.87 -37.37 -28.60
CA ARG A 235 89.07 -37.79 -27.22
C ARG A 235 90.54 -38.15 -26.96
N ASN A 236 90.97 -38.07 -25.71
CA ASN A 236 92.26 -38.64 -25.27
C ASN A 236 92.11 -40.13 -24.86
N ARG A 237 93.21 -40.80 -24.46
CA ARG A 237 93.16 -42.20 -23.97
C ARG A 237 92.32 -42.39 -22.71
N GLU A 238 92.08 -41.33 -21.94
CA GLU A 238 91.23 -41.33 -20.75
C GLU A 238 89.75 -41.04 -21.07
N ASN A 239 89.37 -41.10 -22.35
CA ASN A 239 88.00 -40.86 -22.85
C ASN A 239 87.46 -39.42 -22.63
N LYS A 240 88.33 -38.45 -22.30
CA LYS A 240 87.99 -37.04 -22.11
C LYS A 240 87.96 -36.30 -23.45
N ILE A 241 86.91 -35.52 -23.68
CA ILE A 241 86.69 -34.78 -24.93
C ILE A 241 87.67 -33.60 -25.05
N MET A 242 88.34 -33.51 -26.19
CA MET A 242 89.32 -32.49 -26.53
C MET A 242 88.66 -31.43 -27.41
N THR A 243 88.25 -30.30 -26.82
CA THR A 243 87.53 -29.21 -27.53
C THR A 243 88.45 -28.12 -28.09
N ARG A 244 89.76 -28.16 -27.80
CA ARG A 244 90.75 -27.14 -28.22
C ARG A 244 91.99 -27.79 -28.84
N LYS A 245 92.42 -27.26 -30.01
CA LYS A 245 93.64 -27.71 -30.74
C LYS A 245 94.88 -27.76 -29.85
N THR A 246 95.10 -26.73 -29.03
CA THR A 246 96.29 -26.59 -28.17
C THR A 246 96.42 -27.68 -27.10
N VAL A 247 95.30 -28.24 -26.65
CA VAL A 247 95.29 -29.33 -25.67
C VAL A 247 95.46 -30.68 -26.38
N ALA A 248 94.80 -30.86 -27.52
CA ALA A 248 94.91 -32.09 -28.32
C ALA A 248 96.35 -32.34 -28.82
N GLN A 249 97.07 -31.29 -29.21
CA GLN A 249 98.46 -31.38 -29.69
C GLN A 249 99.47 -31.90 -28.65
N LYS A 250 99.16 -31.78 -27.35
CA LYS A 250 100.03 -32.22 -26.26
C LYS A 250 99.86 -33.71 -25.91
N GLN A 251 98.85 -34.37 -26.46
CA GLN A 251 98.59 -35.79 -26.23
C GLN A 251 99.41 -36.66 -27.20
N ALA A 252 99.90 -37.80 -26.73
CA ALA A 252 100.67 -38.74 -27.55
C ALA A 252 99.82 -39.47 -28.60
N SER A 253 98.53 -39.67 -28.30
CA SER A 253 97.54 -40.27 -29.20
C SER A 253 96.17 -39.67 -28.95
N LEU A 254 95.38 -39.58 -30.01
CA LEU A 254 94.00 -39.11 -29.98
C LEU A 254 93.09 -40.21 -30.51
N ILE A 255 91.89 -40.31 -29.95
CA ILE A 255 90.83 -41.20 -30.44
C ILE A 255 89.79 -40.30 -31.10
N ILE A 256 89.55 -40.49 -32.38
CA ILE A 256 88.55 -39.75 -33.13
C ILE A 256 87.31 -40.62 -33.26
N GLU A 257 86.22 -40.19 -32.63
CA GLU A 257 84.92 -40.85 -32.70
C GLU A 257 84.14 -40.32 -33.90
N PHE A 258 83.80 -41.23 -34.81
CA PHE A 258 82.94 -41.01 -35.97
C PHE A 258 81.58 -41.68 -35.73
N GLN A 259 80.62 -41.46 -36.64
CA GLN A 259 79.29 -42.04 -36.54
C GLN A 259 79.26 -43.58 -36.55
N ASP A 260 80.28 -44.20 -37.13
CA ASP A 260 80.38 -45.62 -37.46
C ASP A 260 81.53 -46.34 -36.74
N GLY A 261 82.32 -45.62 -35.93
CA GLY A 261 83.40 -46.26 -35.17
C GLY A 261 84.39 -45.28 -34.54
N LEU A 262 85.38 -45.86 -33.87
CA LEU A 262 86.49 -45.14 -33.25
C LEU A 262 87.75 -45.34 -34.08
N LEU A 263 88.44 -44.25 -34.41
CA LEU A 263 89.72 -44.27 -35.09
C LEU A 263 90.83 -43.84 -34.10
N ASN A 264 91.81 -44.72 -33.88
CA ASN A 264 92.97 -44.38 -33.08
C ASN A 264 94.00 -43.67 -33.96
N CYS A 265 94.37 -42.46 -33.58
CA CYS A 265 95.39 -41.67 -34.24
C CYS A 265 96.59 -41.50 -33.30
N GLU A 266 97.70 -42.13 -33.65
CA GLU A 266 98.97 -41.94 -32.94
C GLU A 266 99.81 -40.88 -33.66
N ARG A 267 100.52 -40.06 -32.89
CA ARG A 267 101.34 -39.00 -33.46
C ARG A 267 102.58 -39.61 -34.11
N SER A 268 102.67 -39.52 -35.44
CA SER A 268 103.90 -39.87 -36.15
C SER A 268 105.04 -38.91 -35.76
N PRO A 269 106.27 -39.41 -35.49
CA PRO A 269 107.41 -38.57 -35.14
C PRO A 269 107.90 -37.63 -36.27
N GLU A 270 107.43 -37.78 -37.53
CA GLU A 270 107.98 -37.04 -38.69
C GLU A 270 107.05 -36.01 -39.37
N ALA A 271 105.89 -35.66 -38.78
CA ALA A 271 104.97 -34.72 -39.43
C ALA A 271 105.27 -33.23 -39.11
N LYS A 272 105.69 -32.47 -40.12
CA LYS A 272 105.73 -30.99 -40.13
C LYS A 272 104.34 -30.40 -39.87
N ALA A 273 104.30 -29.28 -39.14
CA ALA A 273 103.08 -28.50 -38.92
C ALA A 273 102.48 -28.08 -40.26
N ILE A 274 101.23 -28.47 -40.50
CA ILE A 274 100.39 -27.89 -41.54
C ILE A 274 99.67 -26.70 -40.88
N GLU A 275 99.92 -25.50 -41.40
CA GLU A 275 99.20 -24.27 -41.04
C GLU A 275 97.76 -24.30 -41.56
#